data_AF-A0AAV7IWR0-F1
#
_entry.id   AF-A0AAV7IWR0-F1
#
_cell.length_a   1.000
_cell.length_b   1.000
_cell.length_c   1.000
_cell.angle_alpha   90.00
_cell.angle_beta   90.00
_cell.angle_gamma   90.00
#
_symmetry.space_group_name_H-M   'P 1'
#
loop_
_entity.id
_entity.type
_entity.pdbx_description
1 polymer ?
#
loop_
_entity_poly.entity_id
_entity_poly.type
_entity_poly.pdbx_seq_one_letter_code
_entity_poly.pdbx_strand_id
1 'polypeptide(L)'
;MGSPSITTNLSGFGCFMQEHIADPMSYGIDIVDRRFTDVESSVQQLANYMFDFTRLSRRQRIIQRNRTERLSDMLDWRNLGIYYRQARMKALVKVYPEFTSELDDTSVGRFNYPRPLSKPPSPSSSRITTPAASVYGSDEKDEVDDEKEVHIYC
;
A
#
# COMPACT_ATOMS: atom_id res chain seq x y z
N MET A 1 -5.58 0.29 -3.96
CA MET A 1 -5.67 -1.18 -3.80
C MET A 1 -4.76 -1.76 -2.70
N GLY A 2 -3.83 -1.00 -2.10
CA GLY A 2 -3.11 -1.42 -0.89
C GLY A 2 -2.25 -2.68 -0.98
N SER A 3 -1.99 -3.21 -2.19
CA SER A 3 -1.15 -4.40 -2.35
C SER A 3 0.33 -3.99 -2.34
N PRO A 4 1.16 -4.60 -1.48
CA PRO A 4 2.62 -4.48 -1.60
C PRO A 4 3.08 -4.90 -2.99
N SER A 5 4.19 -4.32 -3.44
CA SER A 5 4.73 -4.53 -4.78
C SER A 5 6.25 -4.44 -4.79
N ILE A 6 6.87 -5.26 -5.64
CA ILE A 6 8.30 -5.17 -5.95
C ILE A 6 8.44 -4.47 -7.31
N THR A 7 9.27 -3.44 -7.36
CA THR A 7 9.57 -2.68 -8.57
C THR A 7 11.09 -2.50 -8.72
N THR A 8 11.53 -1.72 -9.70
CA THR A 8 12.96 -1.50 -9.98
C THR A 8 13.30 -0.02 -10.08
N ASN A 9 14.54 0.35 -9.79
CA ASN A 9 15.05 1.73 -9.94
C ASN A 9 15.25 2.20 -11.39
N LEU A 10 14.85 1.39 -12.38
CA LEU A 10 14.74 1.78 -13.79
C LEU A 10 13.29 2.03 -14.21
N SER A 11 12.32 1.59 -13.40
CA SER A 11 10.92 1.86 -13.67
C SER A 11 10.57 3.29 -13.26
N GLY A 12 9.75 3.99 -14.07
CA GLY A 12 9.30 5.33 -13.72
C GLY A 12 8.59 5.39 -12.36
N PHE A 13 7.80 4.36 -12.04
CA PHE A 13 7.18 4.23 -10.72
C PHE A 13 8.23 4.09 -9.60
N GLY A 14 9.22 3.21 -9.74
CA GLY A 14 10.26 3.01 -8.74
C GLY A 14 11.10 4.26 -8.51
N CYS A 15 11.51 4.95 -9.58
CA CYS A 15 12.22 6.22 -9.48
C CYS A 15 11.37 7.26 -8.73
N PHE A 16 10.10 7.42 -9.11
CA PHE A 16 9.18 8.37 -8.48
C PHE A 16 9.02 8.09 -6.98
N MET A 17 8.81 6.83 -6.59
CA MET A 17 8.64 6.45 -5.19
C MET A 17 9.92 6.66 -4.38
N GLN A 18 11.09 6.40 -4.96
CA GLN A 18 12.39 6.58 -4.32
C GLN A 18 12.71 8.07 -4.07
N GLU A 19 12.27 8.97 -4.95
CA GLU A 19 12.50 10.41 -4.82
C GLU A 19 11.55 11.08 -3.81
N HIS A 20 10.31 10.61 -3.72
CA HIS A 20 9.24 11.29 -2.96
C HIS A 20 8.92 10.65 -1.60
N ILE A 21 9.44 9.45 -1.32
CA ILE A 21 9.19 8.73 -0.06
C ILE A 21 10.52 8.42 0.62
N ALA A 22 10.67 8.84 1.87
CA ALA A 22 11.92 8.66 2.62
C ALA A 22 12.26 7.18 2.91
N ASP A 23 11.26 6.31 2.97
CA ASP A 23 11.42 4.87 3.23
C ASP A 23 10.35 4.04 2.50
N PRO A 24 10.53 3.75 1.20
CA PRO A 24 9.54 3.03 0.38
C PRO A 24 9.24 1.62 0.90
N MET A 25 10.24 0.91 1.42
CA MET A 25 10.09 -0.46 1.94
C MET A 25 9.12 -0.50 3.13
N SER A 26 9.15 0.51 4.01
CA SER A 26 8.22 0.60 5.14
C SER A 26 6.75 0.71 4.73
N TYR A 27 6.50 1.18 3.49
CA TYR A 27 5.19 1.26 2.84
C TYR A 27 4.87 0.07 1.91
N GLY A 28 5.71 -0.97 1.90
CA GLY A 28 5.50 -2.16 1.07
C GLY A 28 5.85 -1.96 -0.40
N ILE A 29 6.74 -1.00 -0.70
CA ILE A 29 7.32 -0.80 -2.02
C ILE A 29 8.79 -1.19 -1.95
N ASP A 30 9.09 -2.40 -2.39
CA ASP A 30 10.46 -2.90 -2.45
C ASP A 30 11.04 -2.56 -3.83
N ILE A 31 12.21 -1.92 -3.85
CA ILE A 31 12.83 -1.42 -5.08
C ILE A 31 14.14 -2.17 -5.31
N VAL A 32 14.15 -3.04 -6.32
CA VAL A 32 15.35 -3.76 -6.76
C VAL A 32 16.26 -2.81 -7.53
N ASP A 33 17.55 -2.82 -7.20
CA ASP A 33 18.57 -2.12 -7.96
C ASP A 33 18.91 -2.93 -9.21
N ARG A 34 18.63 -2.34 -10.38
CA ARG A 34 19.01 -2.86 -11.70
C ARG A 34 19.90 -1.90 -12.48
N ARG A 35 20.26 -0.75 -11.89
CA ARG A 35 21.02 0.33 -12.56
C ARG A 35 22.48 0.34 -12.14
N PHE A 36 22.78 0.07 -10.88
CA PHE A 36 24.12 0.20 -10.30
C PHE A 36 24.68 -1.14 -9.78
N THR A 37 24.12 -2.26 -10.24
CA THR A 37 24.52 -3.59 -9.82
C THR A 37 24.50 -4.58 -11.00
N ASP A 38 25.17 -5.72 -10.86
CA ASP A 38 25.18 -6.77 -11.87
C ASP A 38 23.89 -7.60 -11.86
N VAL A 39 23.66 -8.37 -12.93
CA VAL A 39 22.41 -9.12 -13.11
C VAL A 39 22.19 -10.15 -12.00
N GLU A 40 23.24 -10.85 -11.57
CA GLU A 40 23.13 -11.89 -10.54
C GLU A 40 22.78 -11.26 -9.18
N SER A 41 23.43 -10.15 -8.83
CA SER A 41 23.09 -9.37 -7.63
C SER A 41 21.65 -8.88 -7.64
N SER A 42 21.12 -8.40 -8.78
CA SER A 42 19.71 -8.02 -8.90
C SER A 42 18.76 -9.20 -8.69
N VAL A 43 19.08 -10.37 -9.26
CA VAL A 43 18.27 -11.59 -9.12
C VAL A 43 18.28 -12.05 -7.66
N GLN A 44 19.44 -12.06 -7.02
CA GLN A 44 19.57 -12.42 -5.61
C GLN A 44 18.78 -11.46 -4.71
N GLN A 45 18.83 -10.14 -4.99
CA GLN A 45 18.06 -9.15 -4.24
C GLN A 45 16.55 -9.38 -4.37
N LEU A 46 16.06 -9.63 -5.59
CA LEU A 46 14.67 -9.97 -5.84
C LEU A 46 14.25 -11.23 -5.08
N ALA A 47 15.05 -12.29 -5.14
CA ALA A 47 14.81 -13.54 -4.44
C ALA A 47 14.72 -13.32 -2.92
N ASN A 48 15.61 -12.50 -2.36
CA ASN A 48 15.62 -12.14 -0.94
C ASN A 48 14.33 -11.39 -0.54
N TYR A 49 13.87 -10.41 -1.32
CA TYR A 49 12.61 -9.71 -1.03
C TYR A 49 11.41 -10.66 -1.05
N MET A 50 11.34 -11.55 -2.03
CA MET A 50 10.28 -12.56 -2.09
C MET A 50 10.35 -13.51 -0.89
N PHE A 51 11.56 -13.98 -0.54
CA PHE A 51 11.77 -14.86 0.60
C PHE A 51 11.35 -14.19 1.93
N ASP A 52 11.80 -12.96 2.19
CA ASP A 52 11.45 -12.24 3.41
C ASP A 52 9.95 -11.95 3.52
N PHE A 53 9.27 -11.71 2.39
CA PHE A 53 7.82 -11.57 2.38
C PHE A 53 7.09 -12.85 2.85
N THR A 54 7.58 -14.05 2.46
CA THR A 54 6.98 -15.32 2.92
C THR A 54 7.09 -15.53 4.43
N ARG A 55 8.09 -14.91 5.07
CA ARG A 55 8.37 -15.02 6.51
C ARG A 55 7.54 -14.08 7.36
N LEU A 56 6.79 -13.16 6.74
CA LEU A 56 5.92 -12.24 7.46
C LEU A 56 4.73 -12.99 8.07
N SER A 57 4.41 -12.68 9.32
CA SER A 57 3.17 -13.10 9.97
C SER A 57 1.94 -12.47 9.29
N ARG A 58 0.76 -13.08 9.49
CA ARG A 58 -0.52 -12.50 9.02
C ARG A 58 -0.70 -11.05 9.50
N ARG A 59 -0.36 -10.76 10.76
CA ARG A 59 -0.44 -9.42 11.34
C ARG A 59 0.47 -8.43 10.61
N GLN A 60 1.71 -8.80 10.33
CA GLN A 60 2.66 -7.96 9.60
C GLN A 60 2.17 -7.66 8.17
N ARG A 61 1.63 -8.67 7.45
CA ARG A 61 1.07 -8.47 6.11
C ARG A 61 -0.11 -7.51 6.10
N ILE A 62 -1.00 -7.59 7.08
CA ILE A 62 -2.13 -6.65 7.23
C ILE A 62 -1.61 -5.22 7.47
N ILE A 63 -0.62 -5.06 8.35
CA ILE A 63 -0.03 -3.73 8.63
C ILE A 63 0.63 -3.17 7.39
N GLN A 64 1.40 -3.98 6.65
CA GLN A 64 2.05 -3.57 5.41
C GLN A 64 0.99 -3.13 4.37
N ARG A 65 -0.06 -3.95 4.15
CA ARG A 65 -1.18 -3.61 3.25
C ARG A 65 -1.82 -2.25 3.59
N ASN A 66 -2.11 -2.02 4.87
CA ASN A 66 -2.69 -0.75 5.35
C ASN A 66 -1.74 0.44 5.18
N ARG A 67 -0.42 0.21 5.21
CA ARG A 67 0.56 1.26 4.90
C ARG A 67 0.61 1.52 3.40
N THR A 68 0.67 0.47 2.59
CA THR A 68 0.66 0.58 1.12
C THR A 68 -0.59 1.29 0.61
N GLU A 69 -1.74 1.07 1.27
CA GLU A 69 -2.98 1.76 0.92
C GLU A 69 -2.85 3.29 1.03
N ARG A 70 -2.13 3.82 2.02
CA ARG A 70 -1.95 5.28 2.19
C ARG A 70 -1.21 5.95 1.03
N LEU A 71 -0.49 5.17 0.23
CA LEU A 71 0.18 5.68 -0.96
C LEU A 71 -0.81 6.04 -2.07
N SER A 72 -2.07 5.57 -2.02
CA SER A 72 -3.08 5.92 -3.03
C SER A 72 -3.32 7.41 -3.09
N ASP A 73 -3.32 8.09 -1.94
CA ASP A 73 -3.59 9.53 -1.88
C ASP A 73 -2.51 10.30 -2.62
N MET A 74 -1.23 9.96 -2.40
CA MET A 74 -0.10 10.58 -3.11
C MET A 74 -0.21 10.37 -4.64
N LEU A 75 -0.64 9.18 -5.06
CA LEU A 75 -0.71 8.80 -6.46
C LEU A 75 -2.01 9.26 -7.16
N ASP A 76 -2.86 9.99 -6.45
CA ASP A 76 -4.07 10.60 -7.02
C ASP A 76 -3.71 11.74 -7.98
N TRP A 77 -4.49 11.88 -9.06
CA TRP A 77 -4.43 13.01 -9.99
C TRP A 77 -4.60 14.37 -9.33
N ARG A 78 -5.29 14.44 -8.18
CA ARG A 78 -5.36 15.67 -7.37
C ARG A 78 -3.97 16.16 -6.95
N ASN A 79 -3.04 15.24 -6.72
CA ASN A 79 -1.66 15.54 -6.37
C ASN A 79 -0.76 15.59 -7.62
N LEU A 80 -0.87 14.61 -8.53
CA LEU A 80 0.00 14.52 -9.69
C LEU A 80 -0.33 15.53 -10.81
N GLY A 81 -1.57 16.03 -10.87
CA GLY A 81 -2.04 16.98 -11.88
C GLY A 81 -1.32 18.33 -11.83
N ILE A 82 -0.66 18.66 -10.70
CA ILE A 82 0.15 19.87 -10.60
C ILE A 82 1.31 19.90 -11.60
N TYR A 83 1.94 18.75 -11.89
CA TYR A 83 3.03 18.66 -12.85
C TYR A 83 2.56 19.01 -14.27
N TYR A 84 1.32 18.68 -14.62
CA TYR A 84 0.72 19.08 -15.89
C TYR A 84 0.45 20.59 -15.96
N ARG A 85 -0.05 21.20 -14.87
CA ARG A 85 -0.23 22.66 -14.80
C ARG A 85 1.10 23.38 -14.97
N GLN A 86 2.14 22.93 -14.28
CA GLN A 86 3.49 23.48 -14.42
C GLN A 86 4.04 23.33 -15.84
N ALA A 87 3.88 22.18 -16.47
CA ALA A 87 4.32 21.97 -17.85
C ALA A 87 3.63 22.94 -18.83
N ARG A 88 2.32 23.17 -18.64
CA ARG A 88 1.56 24.15 -19.44
C ARG A 88 2.05 25.58 -19.21
N MET A 89 2.23 26.00 -17.96
CA MET A 89 2.73 27.34 -17.65
C MET A 89 4.14 27.55 -18.21
N LYS A 90 5.03 26.55 -18.11
CA LYS A 90 6.37 26.61 -18.70
C LYS A 90 6.34 26.75 -20.22
N ALA A 91 5.45 26.02 -20.88
CA ALA A 91 5.26 26.14 -22.33
C ALA A 91 4.71 27.52 -22.71
N LEU A 92 3.77 28.05 -21.93
CA LEU A 92 3.18 29.37 -22.14
C LEU A 92 4.23 30.47 -22.00
N VAL A 93 5.01 30.47 -20.91
CA VAL A 93 6.07 31.48 -20.69
C VAL A 93 7.18 31.41 -21.74
N LYS A 94 7.45 30.22 -22.28
CA LYS A 94 8.41 30.08 -23.38
C LYS A 94 7.97 30.79 -24.66
N VAL A 95 6.66 30.89 -24.90
CA VAL A 95 6.09 31.59 -26.07
C VAL A 95 5.77 33.05 -25.76
N TYR A 96 5.33 33.31 -24.52
CA TYR A 96 4.83 34.59 -24.02
C TYR A 96 5.52 34.94 -22.69
N PRO A 97 6.72 35.55 -22.73
CA PRO A 97 7.52 35.83 -21.54
C PRO A 97 6.84 36.73 -20.49
N GLU A 98 5.82 37.50 -20.87
CA GLU A 98 5.06 38.38 -19.98
C GLU A 98 4.31 37.63 -18.86
N PHE A 99 4.04 36.33 -19.05
CA PHE A 99 3.37 35.48 -18.05
C PHE A 99 4.33 34.89 -17.00
N THR A 100 5.59 35.33 -16.96
CA THR A 100 6.60 34.80 -16.01
C THR A 100 6.16 34.94 -14.55
N SER A 101 5.43 36.01 -14.19
CA SER A 101 4.91 36.19 -12.82
C SER A 101 3.94 35.10 -12.37
N GLU A 102 3.22 34.45 -13.29
CA GLU A 102 2.29 33.37 -12.96
C GLU A 102 2.99 32.01 -12.78
N LEU A 103 4.28 31.88 -13.10
CA LEU A 103 5.04 30.66 -12.87
C LEU A 103 5.40 30.46 -11.40
N ASP A 104 5.79 31.52 -10.71
CA ASP A 104 6.32 31.44 -9.34
C ASP A 104 5.25 30.95 -8.35
N ASP A 105 3.99 31.32 -8.58
CA ASP A 105 2.81 30.86 -7.82
C ASP A 105 2.51 29.37 -8.01
N THR A 106 3.06 28.72 -9.05
CA THR A 106 2.83 27.30 -9.34
C THR A 106 3.94 26.38 -8.83
N SER A 107 4.93 26.90 -8.12
CA SER A 107 6.02 26.09 -7.57
C SER A 107 5.48 25.11 -6.50
N VAL A 108 5.67 23.80 -6.71
CA VAL A 108 5.27 22.79 -5.72
C VAL A 108 6.38 22.65 -4.71
N GLY A 109 6.05 22.75 -3.42
CA GLY A 109 6.92 22.24 -2.37
C GLY A 109 7.24 20.77 -2.61
N ARG A 110 8.46 20.33 -2.28
CA ARG A 110 8.85 18.92 -2.44
C ARG A 110 7.84 18.02 -1.73
N PHE A 111 7.19 17.10 -2.43
CA PHE A 111 6.43 16.03 -1.80
C PHE A 111 7.43 15.14 -1.07
N ASN A 112 7.54 15.29 0.25
CA ASN A 112 8.32 14.39 1.07
C ASN A 112 7.35 13.62 1.96
N TYR A 113 7.10 12.35 1.62
CA TYR A 113 6.29 11.49 2.45
C TYR A 113 7.15 10.94 3.58
N PRO A 114 6.88 11.33 4.84
CA PRO A 114 7.66 10.89 5.97
C PRO A 114 7.47 9.38 6.18
N ARG A 115 8.36 8.77 6.96
CA ARG A 115 8.17 7.38 7.38
C ARG A 115 6.84 7.22 8.12
N PRO A 116 6.15 6.09 7.97
CA PRO A 116 4.88 5.89 8.64
C PRO A 116 5.15 5.82 10.14
N LEU A 117 4.44 6.65 10.92
CA LEU A 117 4.47 6.59 12.37
C LEU A 117 4.21 5.13 12.80
N SER A 118 5.13 4.56 13.57
CA SER A 118 4.89 3.30 14.26
C SER A 118 3.67 3.51 15.16
N LYS A 119 2.48 3.04 14.75
CA LYS A 119 1.35 2.98 15.68
C LYS A 119 1.85 2.26 16.93
N PRO A 120 1.62 2.78 18.16
CA PRO A 120 1.89 2.02 19.36
C PRO A 120 1.14 0.68 19.27
N PRO A 121 1.63 -0.39 19.92
CA PRO A 121 0.94 -1.66 19.91
C PRO A 121 -0.50 -1.43 20.41
N SER A 122 -1.49 -1.63 19.53
CA SER A 122 -2.89 -1.72 19.95
C SER A 122 -2.98 -2.87 20.96
N PRO A 123 -3.72 -2.67 22.07
CA PRO A 123 -3.64 -3.55 23.24
C PRO A 123 -3.84 -5.01 22.85
N SER A 124 -2.92 -5.86 23.31
CA SER A 124 -3.03 -7.30 23.23
C SER A 124 -4.25 -7.76 24.03
N SER A 125 -5.38 -7.92 23.35
CA SER A 125 -6.41 -8.85 23.80
C SER A 125 -6.90 -9.63 22.59
N SER A 126 -6.13 -10.66 22.23
CA SER A 126 -6.68 -11.79 21.50
C SER A 126 -7.58 -12.55 22.48
N ARG A 127 -8.90 -12.33 22.43
CA ARG A 127 -9.82 -13.33 22.95
C ARG A 127 -9.67 -14.59 22.11
N ILE A 128 -9.43 -15.70 22.79
CA ILE A 128 -9.37 -17.05 22.25
C ILE A 128 -10.74 -17.38 21.67
N THR A 129 -10.80 -17.70 20.37
CA THR A 129 -11.99 -18.23 19.68
C THR A 129 -11.74 -19.71 19.37
N THR A 130 -11.57 -20.52 20.41
CA THR A 130 -11.56 -21.98 20.25
C THR A 130 -12.85 -22.49 20.89
N PRO A 131 -13.76 -23.16 20.16
CA PRO A 131 -14.93 -23.77 20.77
C PRO A 131 -14.49 -24.92 21.68
N ALA A 132 -15.23 -25.12 22.78
CA ALA A 132 -14.95 -26.19 23.74
C ALA A 132 -15.14 -27.57 23.08
N ALA A 133 -14.24 -28.50 23.41
CA ALA A 133 -14.33 -29.90 23.00
C ALA A 133 -15.42 -30.65 23.78
N SER A 134 -15.96 -31.70 23.15
CA SER A 134 -17.11 -32.53 23.52
C SER A 134 -17.16 -33.02 24.97
N VAL A 135 -18.32 -32.89 25.61
CA VAL A 135 -18.70 -33.66 26.81
C VAL A 135 -19.53 -34.87 26.36
N TYR A 136 -19.11 -36.06 26.77
CA TYR A 136 -19.77 -37.33 26.50
C TYR A 136 -20.82 -37.59 27.59
N GLY A 137 -22.09 -37.76 27.20
CA GLY A 137 -23.12 -38.42 27.99
C GLY A 137 -23.98 -37.55 28.92
N SER A 138 -25.14 -37.13 28.42
CA SER A 138 -26.40 -37.24 29.18
C SER A 138 -27.55 -37.32 28.18
N ASP A 139 -28.19 -38.48 28.21
CA ASP A 139 -29.44 -38.81 27.56
C ASP A 139 -30.58 -37.88 28.04
N GLU A 140 -31.69 -37.91 27.31
CA GLU A 140 -33.00 -37.30 27.61
C GLU A 140 -33.42 -36.06 26.79
N LYS A 141 -34.11 -36.39 25.69
CA LYS A 141 -35.40 -35.86 25.17
C LYS A 141 -35.56 -34.38 24.85
N ASP A 142 -36.13 -34.15 23.66
CA ASP A 142 -37.20 -33.19 23.30
C ASP A 142 -36.92 -32.70 21.87
N GLU A 143 -37.52 -33.24 20.81
CA GLU A 143 -38.92 -33.19 20.35
C GLU A 143 -38.85 -32.56 18.94
N VAL A 144 -39.46 -33.24 17.96
CA VAL A 144 -39.38 -32.91 16.53
C VAL A 144 -40.38 -31.79 16.24
N ASP A 145 -39.98 -30.73 15.55
CA ASP A 145 -40.93 -29.82 14.89
C ASP A 145 -40.52 -29.63 13.42
N ASP A 146 -41.31 -30.26 12.57
CA ASP A 146 -41.27 -30.17 11.12
C ASP A 146 -41.82 -28.80 10.65
N GLU A 147 -41.31 -28.37 9.49
CA GLU A 147 -41.90 -27.38 8.58
C GLU A 147 -41.81 -25.88 8.93
N LYS A 148 -41.04 -25.16 8.10
CA LYS A 148 -41.58 -24.10 7.21
C LYS A 148 -40.52 -23.64 6.22
N GLU A 149 -40.56 -24.23 5.03
CA GLU A 149 -40.23 -23.51 3.81
C GLU A 149 -41.22 -22.35 3.66
N VAL A 150 -40.71 -21.12 3.54
CA VAL A 150 -41.47 -20.04 2.90
C VAL A 150 -40.55 -19.31 1.94
N HIS A 151 -40.78 -19.57 0.66
CA HIS A 151 -40.33 -18.80 -0.49
C HIS A 151 -40.52 -17.30 -0.31
N ILE A 152 -39.51 -16.50 -0.68
CA ILE A 152 -39.73 -15.19 -1.29
C ILE A 152 -38.78 -15.02 -2.47
N TYR A 153 -39.36 -15.01 -3.68
CA TYR A 153 -38.79 -14.43 -4.88
C TYR A 153 -39.16 -12.95 -4.95
N CYS A 154 -38.18 -12.07 -5.16
CA CYS A 154 -38.09 -11.12 -6.29
C CYS A 154 -36.73 -10.45 -6.25
#